data_AF-A0A2E3SJI9-F1
#
_entry.id   AF-A0A2E3SJI9-F1
#
_cell.length_a   1.000
_cell.length_b   1.000
_cell.length_c   1.000
_cell.angle_alpha   90.00
_cell.angle_beta   90.00
_cell.angle_gamma   90.00
#
_symmetry.space_group_name_H-M   'P 1'
#
loop_
_entity.id
_entity.type
_entity.pdbx_description
1 polymer ?
#
loop_
_entity_poly.entity_id
_entity_poly.type
_entity_poly.pdbx_seq_one_letter_code
_entity_poly.pdbx_strand_id
1 'polypeptide(L)'
;MGKKIKTNIIHVGSNPENNHGSITDPIYKNSTLIFKNYSSFVESKKNKFEVPYYGRFGNFTTKNFESVISKLYKSEKAVVTSSGLSAITITFLSLLSKGDEILVVENCYEPVANFCKFVLSKFDISTRFYNPNETNLKSIMTKKTKLIYIESPGSLNFEVQDLNEIVSIAKKKIL
;
A
#
# COMPACT_ATOMS: atom_id res chain seq x y z
N MET A 1 -5.52 -2.25 -23.37
CA MET A 1 -4.22 -1.73 -22.86
C MET A 1 -3.19 -1.88 -23.97
N GLY A 2 -2.81 -0.79 -24.67
CA GLY A 2 -2.06 -0.88 -25.95
C GLY A 2 -0.82 0.02 -26.07
N LYS A 3 -0.39 0.71 -25.00
CA LYS A 3 0.81 1.57 -25.02
C LYS A 3 1.98 0.89 -24.28
N LYS A 4 3.21 1.07 -24.80
CA LYS A 4 4.46 0.56 -24.19
C LYS A 4 4.68 1.19 -22.81
N ILE A 5 5.30 0.47 -21.86
CA ILE A 5 5.56 0.95 -20.47
C ILE A 5 6.20 2.34 -20.44
N LYS A 6 7.19 2.60 -21.31
CA LYS A 6 7.87 3.90 -21.41
C LYS A 6 6.90 5.06 -21.65
N THR A 7 5.89 4.86 -22.49
CA THR A 7 4.84 5.86 -22.76
C THR A 7 3.94 6.02 -21.54
N ASN A 8 3.60 4.92 -20.87
CA ASN A 8 2.73 4.98 -19.70
C ASN A 8 3.36 5.74 -18.54
N ILE A 9 4.65 5.56 -18.27
CA ILE A 9 5.36 6.28 -17.20
C ILE A 9 5.29 7.81 -17.39
N ILE A 10 5.27 8.29 -18.64
CA ILE A 10 5.23 9.72 -18.95
C ILE A 10 3.79 10.26 -18.94
N HIS A 11 2.85 9.52 -19.55
CA HIS A 11 1.53 10.08 -19.88
C HIS A 11 0.40 9.61 -18.96
N VAL A 12 0.60 8.55 -18.16
CA VAL A 12 -0.44 8.11 -17.22
C VAL A 12 -0.61 9.18 -16.15
N GLY A 13 -1.84 9.66 -15.98
CA GLY A 13 -2.20 10.72 -15.01
C GLY A 13 -2.18 12.12 -15.58
N SER A 14 -1.49 12.35 -16.71
CA SER A 14 -1.53 13.65 -17.39
C SER A 14 -2.96 13.91 -17.89
N ASN A 15 -3.54 15.02 -17.46
CA ASN A 15 -4.88 15.42 -17.89
C ASN A 15 -4.94 16.92 -18.24
N PRO A 16 -4.37 17.32 -19.39
CA PRO A 16 -4.31 18.74 -19.79
C PRO A 16 -5.70 19.38 -19.93
N GLU A 17 -6.71 18.62 -20.35
CA GLU A 17 -8.09 19.12 -20.50
C GLU A 17 -8.66 19.57 -19.15
N ASN A 18 -8.45 18.78 -18.10
CA ASN A 18 -8.85 19.14 -16.73
C ASN A 18 -7.98 20.24 -16.11
N ASN A 19 -6.83 20.54 -16.70
CA ASN A 19 -5.83 21.48 -16.20
C ASN A 19 -5.64 22.69 -17.14
N HIS A 20 -6.70 23.10 -17.84
CA HIS A 20 -6.72 24.31 -18.69
C HIS A 20 -5.62 24.34 -19.77
N GLY A 21 -5.29 23.18 -20.34
CA GLY A 21 -4.25 23.04 -21.37
C GLY A 21 -2.82 22.95 -20.82
N SER A 22 -2.63 22.93 -19.50
CA SER A 22 -1.31 22.76 -18.90
C SER A 22 -0.76 21.36 -19.17
N ILE A 23 0.50 21.31 -19.62
CA ILE A 23 1.22 20.05 -19.83
C ILE A 23 1.57 19.36 -18.50
N THR A 24 1.82 20.14 -17.45
CA THR A 24 2.07 19.65 -16.09
C THR A 24 0.82 19.79 -15.23
N ASP A 25 0.58 18.80 -14.39
CA ASP A 25 -0.51 18.89 -13.42
C ASP A 25 -0.15 19.93 -12.34
N PRO A 26 -1.09 20.81 -11.95
CA PRO A 26 -0.86 21.78 -10.91
C PRO A 26 -0.67 21.12 -9.53
N ILE A 27 0.13 21.77 -8.68
CA ILE A 27 0.36 21.33 -7.31
C ILE A 27 -0.67 21.98 -6.39
N TYR A 28 -1.60 21.18 -5.88
CA TYR A 28 -2.57 21.60 -4.89
C TYR A 28 -1.98 21.48 -3.48
N LYS A 29 -1.75 22.61 -2.83
CA LYS A 29 -1.25 22.70 -1.44
C LYS A 29 -2.36 23.14 -0.48
N ASN A 30 -3.47 22.41 -0.49
CA ASN A 30 -4.63 22.72 0.33
C ASN A 30 -5.01 21.57 1.27
N SER A 31 -5.57 21.94 2.43
CA SER A 31 -6.26 21.04 3.34
C SER A 31 -7.77 21.18 3.17
N THR A 32 -8.29 22.39 3.16
CA THR A 32 -9.72 22.69 3.03
C THR A 32 -10.09 23.00 1.58
N LEU A 33 -11.19 22.43 1.11
CA LEU A 33 -11.77 22.70 -0.21
C LEU A 33 -13.08 23.47 -0.06
N ILE A 34 -13.33 24.38 -1.01
CA ILE A 34 -14.60 25.09 -1.12
C ILE A 34 -15.51 24.31 -2.08
N PHE A 35 -16.78 24.19 -1.72
CA PHE A 35 -17.79 23.47 -2.49
C PHE A 35 -18.84 24.44 -2.99
N LYS A 36 -19.44 24.15 -4.15
CA LYS A 36 -20.48 24.99 -4.76
C LYS A 36 -21.68 25.20 -3.82
N ASN A 37 -22.04 24.15 -3.08
CA ASN A 37 -23.12 24.17 -2.10
C ASN A 37 -22.96 23.03 -1.08
N TYR A 38 -23.78 23.04 -0.02
CA TYR A 38 -23.76 22.03 1.03
C TYR A 38 -23.97 20.60 0.51
N SER A 39 -24.88 20.41 -0.46
CA SER A 39 -25.14 19.08 -1.04
C SER A 39 -23.89 18.48 -1.69
N SER A 40 -23.14 19.28 -2.47
CA SER A 40 -21.87 18.83 -3.07
C SER A 40 -20.80 18.51 -2.04
N PHE A 41 -20.75 19.24 -0.93
CA PHE A 41 -19.86 18.91 0.20
C PHE A 41 -20.21 17.55 0.83
N VAL A 42 -21.50 17.30 1.09
CA VAL A 42 -21.97 16.04 1.69
C VAL A 42 -21.67 14.86 0.77
N GLU A 43 -21.87 15.02 -0.53
CA GLU A 43 -21.55 13.98 -1.53
C GLU A 43 -20.05 13.66 -1.55
N SER A 44 -19.18 14.68 -1.61
CA SER A 44 -17.73 14.45 -1.54
C SER A 44 -17.31 13.82 -0.22
N LYS A 45 -17.93 14.20 0.91
CA LYS A 45 -17.66 13.59 2.22
C LYS A 45 -18.02 12.10 2.26
N LYS A 46 -19.14 11.72 1.64
CA LYS A 46 -19.57 10.31 1.53
C LYS A 46 -18.55 9.50 0.72
N ASN A 47 -18.01 10.11 -0.33
CA ASN A 47 -17.04 9.50 -1.25
C ASN A 47 -15.58 9.90 -0.94
N LYS A 48 -15.26 10.22 0.32
CA LYS A 48 -13.98 10.83 0.76
C LYS A 48 -12.70 10.08 0.36
N PHE A 49 -12.78 8.81 -0.01
CA PHE A 49 -11.64 8.03 -0.47
C PHE A 49 -11.45 8.07 -1.99
N GLU A 50 -12.50 8.39 -2.74
CA GLU A 50 -12.50 8.46 -4.20
C GLU A 50 -12.28 9.89 -4.71
N VAL A 51 -12.90 10.87 -4.04
CA VAL A 51 -12.88 12.28 -4.47
C VAL A 51 -12.30 13.18 -3.37
N PRO A 52 -11.59 14.27 -3.75
CA PRO A 52 -11.10 15.23 -2.79
C PRO A 52 -12.24 15.86 -1.97
N TYR A 53 -12.12 15.76 -0.65
CA TYR A 53 -13.02 16.39 0.31
C TYR A 53 -12.25 17.25 1.32
N TYR A 54 -11.17 16.68 1.86
CA TYR A 54 -10.26 17.31 2.81
C TYR A 54 -8.86 16.71 2.61
N GLY A 55 -7.82 17.53 2.61
CA GLY A 55 -6.46 17.16 2.20
C GLY A 55 -5.86 15.98 2.97
N ARG A 56 -6.34 15.69 4.19
CA ARG A 56 -5.98 14.46 4.93
C ARG A 56 -6.31 13.17 4.16
N PHE A 57 -7.37 13.17 3.36
CA PHE A 57 -7.80 12.02 2.55
C PHE A 57 -7.27 12.07 1.10
N GLY A 58 -6.37 13.02 0.82
CA GLY A 58 -5.86 13.31 -0.50
C GLY A 58 -6.56 14.52 -1.14
N ASN A 59 -5.76 15.39 -1.74
CA ASN A 59 -6.23 16.45 -2.63
C ASN A 59 -6.07 15.99 -4.10
N PHE A 60 -6.35 16.88 -5.05
CA PHE A 60 -6.25 16.56 -6.48
C PHE A 60 -4.86 16.05 -6.89
N THR A 61 -3.78 16.61 -6.35
CA THR A 61 -2.41 16.12 -6.63
C THR A 61 -2.22 14.70 -6.10
N THR A 62 -2.64 14.41 -4.86
CA THR A 62 -2.54 13.07 -4.28
C THR A 62 -3.39 12.05 -5.04
N LYS A 63 -4.65 12.39 -5.34
CA LYS A 63 -5.57 11.50 -6.07
C LYS A 63 -5.10 11.19 -7.47
N ASN A 64 -4.52 12.19 -8.15
CA ASN A 64 -3.95 11.93 -9.46
C ASN A 64 -2.78 10.95 -9.36
N PHE A 65 -1.85 11.17 -8.42
CA PHE A 65 -0.71 10.28 -8.20
C PHE A 65 -1.13 8.84 -7.82
N GLU A 66 -2.13 8.67 -6.95
CA GLU A 66 -2.73 7.37 -6.63
C GLU A 66 -3.27 6.66 -7.89
N SER A 67 -3.93 7.41 -8.78
CA SER A 67 -4.43 6.88 -10.05
C SER A 67 -3.30 6.45 -11.00
N VAL A 68 -2.15 7.13 -10.96
CA VAL A 68 -0.97 6.75 -11.76
C VAL A 68 -0.36 5.47 -11.25
N ILE A 69 -0.11 5.40 -9.94
CA ILE A 69 0.50 4.24 -9.30
C ILE A 69 -0.37 3.00 -9.50
N SER A 70 -1.69 3.09 -9.29
CA SER A 70 -2.60 1.96 -9.50
C SER A 70 -2.57 1.43 -10.93
N LYS A 71 -2.58 2.32 -11.94
CA LYS A 71 -2.46 1.92 -13.34
C LYS A 71 -1.11 1.28 -13.68
N LEU A 72 0.00 1.80 -13.13
CA LEU A 72 1.34 1.26 -13.38
C LEU A 72 1.52 -0.13 -12.80
N TYR A 73 1.07 -0.34 -11.55
CA TYR A 73 1.16 -1.62 -10.85
C TYR A 73 -0.01 -2.56 -11.14
N LYS A 74 -0.96 -2.15 -11.99
CA LYS A 74 -2.19 -2.89 -12.33
C LYS A 74 -2.99 -3.27 -11.07
N SER A 75 -3.01 -2.42 -10.07
CA SER A 75 -3.85 -2.58 -8.88
C SER A 75 -5.19 -1.89 -9.08
N GLU A 76 -6.20 -2.29 -8.31
CA GLU A 76 -7.51 -1.63 -8.34
C GLU A 76 -7.43 -0.19 -7.85
N LYS A 77 -6.70 0.03 -6.75
CA LYS A 77 -6.47 1.34 -6.11
C LYS A 77 -5.07 1.42 -5.54
N ALA A 78 -4.65 2.64 -5.21
CA ALA A 78 -3.44 2.94 -4.46
C ALA A 78 -3.76 4.00 -3.40
N VAL A 79 -3.00 4.01 -2.31
CA VAL A 79 -3.10 5.01 -1.25
C VAL A 79 -1.71 5.58 -1.02
N VAL A 80 -1.59 6.90 -1.02
CA VAL A 80 -0.33 7.60 -0.76
C VAL A 80 -0.24 7.92 0.73
N THR A 81 0.92 7.64 1.31
CA THR A 81 1.21 7.89 2.74
C THR A 81 2.43 8.80 2.88
N SER A 82 2.74 9.19 4.12
CA SER A 82 3.85 10.11 4.41
C SER A 82 5.23 9.48 4.27
N SER A 83 5.34 8.15 4.27
CA SER A 83 6.61 7.42 4.12
C SER A 83 6.37 5.95 3.76
N GLY A 84 7.42 5.26 3.28
CA GLY A 84 7.36 3.82 3.02
C GLY A 84 6.98 3.02 4.26
N LEU A 85 7.57 3.34 5.42
CA LEU A 85 7.20 2.71 6.70
C LEU A 85 5.73 2.97 7.04
N SER A 86 5.20 4.18 6.80
CA SER A 86 3.78 4.46 7.02
C SER A 86 2.87 3.65 6.11
N ALA A 87 3.27 3.37 4.86
CA ALA A 87 2.50 2.49 3.97
C ALA A 87 2.44 1.07 4.52
N ILE A 88 3.56 0.55 5.02
CA ILE A 88 3.66 -0.80 5.60
C ILE A 88 2.84 -0.91 6.88
N THR A 89 3.02 0.01 7.83
CA THR A 89 2.38 -0.08 9.14
C THR A 89 0.87 0.16 9.07
N ILE A 90 0.40 1.06 8.21
CA ILE A 90 -1.05 1.23 7.95
C ILE A 90 -1.62 -0.06 7.36
N THR A 91 -0.90 -0.71 6.44
CA THR A 91 -1.32 -2.00 5.87
C THR A 91 -1.46 -3.07 6.94
N PHE A 92 -0.45 -3.21 7.82
CA PHE A 92 -0.49 -4.18 8.91
C PHE A 92 -1.67 -3.93 9.86
N LEU A 93 -1.85 -2.69 10.32
CA LEU A 93 -2.92 -2.33 11.24
C LEU A 93 -4.31 -2.39 10.62
N SER A 94 -4.42 -2.36 9.28
CA SER A 94 -5.70 -2.50 8.58
C SER A 94 -6.10 -3.96 8.39
N LEU A 95 -5.13 -4.88 8.35
CA LEU A 95 -5.35 -6.30 8.04
C LEU A 95 -5.29 -7.21 9.28
N LEU A 96 -4.59 -6.78 10.33
CA LEU A 96 -4.35 -7.57 11.53
C LEU A 96 -5.17 -7.05 12.71
N SER A 97 -5.67 -7.97 13.51
CA SER A 97 -6.41 -7.73 14.74
C SER A 97 -5.79 -8.51 15.91
N LYS A 98 -6.20 -8.18 17.13
CA LYS A 98 -5.77 -8.90 18.35
C LYS A 98 -5.89 -10.41 18.18
N GLY A 99 -4.81 -11.13 18.48
CA GLY A 99 -4.71 -12.58 18.39
C GLY A 99 -4.27 -13.12 17.02
N ASP A 100 -4.14 -12.25 16.01
CA ASP A 100 -3.60 -12.62 14.69
C ASP A 100 -2.07 -12.75 14.73
N GLU A 101 -1.54 -13.37 13.66
CA GLU A 101 -0.12 -13.61 13.45
C GLU A 101 0.32 -13.13 12.07
N ILE A 102 1.50 -12.50 12.02
CA ILE A 102 2.20 -12.12 10.78
C ILE A 102 3.51 -12.90 10.66
N LEU A 103 3.79 -13.42 9.47
CA LEU A 103 5.11 -13.92 9.09
C LEU A 103 5.92 -12.80 8.44
N VAL A 104 7.17 -12.61 8.86
CA VAL A 104 8.04 -11.54 8.35
C VAL A 104 9.40 -12.13 7.98
N VAL A 105 9.90 -11.84 6.78
CA VAL A 105 11.24 -12.30 6.40
C VAL A 105 12.33 -11.66 7.28
N GLU A 106 13.31 -12.45 7.71
CA GLU A 106 14.37 -12.00 8.63
C GLU A 106 15.24 -10.87 8.07
N ASN A 107 15.50 -10.87 6.77
CA ASN A 107 16.33 -9.87 6.08
C ASN A 107 15.54 -8.62 5.62
N CYS A 108 14.36 -8.39 6.21
CA CYS A 108 13.55 -7.22 5.92
C CYS A 108 14.19 -5.91 6.39
N TYR A 109 13.66 -4.79 5.90
CA TYR A 109 14.00 -3.46 6.38
C TYR A 109 13.80 -3.35 7.91
N GLU A 110 14.87 -3.01 8.63
CA GLU A 110 14.94 -3.06 10.11
C GLU A 110 13.79 -2.33 10.84
N PRO A 111 13.31 -1.15 10.40
CA PRO A 111 12.14 -0.51 10.98
C PRO A 111 10.84 -1.34 10.91
N VAL A 112 10.67 -2.23 9.92
CA VAL A 112 9.55 -3.17 9.87
C VAL A 112 9.69 -4.19 11.00
N ALA A 113 10.86 -4.79 11.16
CA ALA A 113 11.13 -5.74 12.23
C ALA A 113 10.90 -5.11 13.61
N ASN A 114 11.34 -3.86 13.81
CA ASN A 114 11.12 -3.11 15.05
C ASN A 114 9.64 -2.83 15.31
N PHE A 115 8.89 -2.41 14.28
CA PHE A 115 7.45 -2.18 14.42
C PHE A 115 6.72 -3.47 14.84
N CYS A 116 7.05 -4.59 14.21
CA CYS A 116 6.48 -5.88 14.55
C CYS A 116 6.83 -6.32 15.99
N LYS A 117 8.09 -6.19 16.40
CA LYS A 117 8.55 -6.57 17.75
C LYS A 117 7.98 -5.69 18.86
N PHE A 118 7.95 -4.37 18.66
CA PHE A 118 7.70 -3.43 19.75
C PHE A 118 6.33 -2.75 19.71
N VAL A 119 5.68 -2.70 18.54
CA VAL A 119 4.37 -2.05 18.38
C VAL A 119 3.27 -3.08 18.22
N LEU A 120 3.38 -4.03 17.29
CA LEU A 120 2.34 -5.06 17.08
C LEU A 120 2.14 -5.95 18.32
N SER A 121 3.20 -6.25 19.05
CA SER A 121 3.11 -7.01 20.30
C SER A 121 2.22 -6.35 21.36
N LYS A 122 2.16 -5.01 21.41
CA LYS A 122 1.25 -4.26 22.31
C LYS A 122 -0.21 -4.37 21.91
N PHE A 123 -0.51 -4.77 20.67
CA PHE A 123 -1.85 -5.03 20.17
C PHE A 123 -2.22 -6.52 20.24
N ASP A 124 -1.44 -7.33 20.97
CA ASP A 124 -1.60 -8.79 21.02
C ASP A 124 -1.53 -9.46 19.64
N ILE A 125 -0.74 -8.90 18.72
CA ILE A 125 -0.46 -9.47 17.38
C ILE A 125 0.92 -10.12 17.42
N SER A 126 0.99 -11.43 17.15
CA SER A 126 2.24 -12.17 17.17
C SER A 126 3.00 -12.04 15.85
N THR A 127 4.32 -11.94 15.92
CA THR A 127 5.20 -11.97 14.74
C THR A 127 6.05 -13.22 14.77
N ARG A 128 6.14 -13.93 13.65
CA ARG A 128 7.18 -14.96 13.44
C ARG A 128 8.10 -14.52 12.32
N PHE A 129 9.39 -14.52 12.61
CA PHE A 129 10.41 -14.28 11.60
C PHE A 129 10.76 -15.59 10.90
N TYR A 130 11.06 -15.52 9.61
CA TYR A 130 11.44 -16.69 8.81
C TYR A 130 12.64 -16.39 7.91
N ASN A 131 13.45 -17.41 7.66
CA ASN A 131 14.61 -17.30 6.80
C ASN A 131 14.17 -17.16 5.34
N PRO A 132 14.73 -16.23 4.55
CA PRO A 132 14.38 -16.06 3.13
C PRO A 132 14.60 -17.30 2.26
N ASN A 133 15.48 -18.22 2.67
CA ASN A 133 15.72 -19.50 2.00
C ASN A 133 14.82 -20.63 2.53
N GLU A 134 13.84 -20.32 3.38
CA GLU A 134 12.87 -21.30 3.89
C GLU A 134 12.04 -21.86 2.74
N THR A 135 12.17 -23.16 2.50
CA THR A 135 11.51 -23.88 1.39
C THR A 135 10.07 -24.25 1.72
N ASN A 136 9.63 -24.12 2.98
CA ASN A 136 8.28 -24.52 3.36
C ASN A 136 7.66 -23.63 4.44
N LEU A 137 7.24 -22.42 4.05
CA LEU A 137 6.50 -21.50 4.93
C LEU A 137 5.25 -22.13 5.54
N LYS A 138 4.61 -23.10 4.89
CA LYS A 138 3.41 -23.75 5.42
C LYS A 138 3.67 -24.43 6.77
N SER A 139 4.89 -24.90 7.01
CA SER A 139 5.25 -25.59 8.26
C SER A 139 5.26 -24.67 9.49
N ILE A 140 5.52 -23.37 9.28
CA ILE A 140 5.59 -22.36 10.35
C ILE A 140 4.29 -21.56 10.49
N MET A 141 3.37 -21.69 9.54
CA MET A 141 2.05 -21.06 9.61
C MET A 141 1.14 -21.73 10.63
N THR A 142 0.33 -20.92 11.30
CA THR A 142 -0.71 -21.34 12.23
C THR A 142 -2.09 -20.95 11.73
N LYS A 143 -3.15 -21.36 12.45
CA LYS A 143 -4.52 -20.86 12.17
C LYS A 143 -4.68 -19.36 12.40
N LYS A 144 -3.73 -18.73 13.11
CA LYS A 144 -3.71 -17.30 13.40
C LYS A 144 -2.98 -16.50 12.32
N THR A 145 -2.23 -17.15 11.43
CA THR A 145 -1.48 -16.44 10.39
C THR A 145 -2.44 -15.75 9.41
N LYS A 146 -2.36 -14.43 9.33
CA LYS A 146 -3.20 -13.59 8.45
C LYS A 146 -2.41 -12.82 7.40
N LEU A 147 -1.11 -12.67 7.59
CA LEU A 147 -0.28 -11.90 6.67
C LEU A 147 1.12 -12.51 6.56
N ILE A 148 1.69 -12.46 5.36
CA ILE A 148 3.09 -12.78 5.08
C ILE A 148 3.71 -11.52 4.48
N TYR A 149 4.73 -10.96 5.13
CA TYR A 149 5.48 -9.82 4.65
C TYR A 149 6.83 -10.28 4.09
N ILE A 150 7.09 -9.89 2.84
CA ILE A 150 8.24 -10.33 2.05
C ILE A 150 8.98 -9.12 1.47
N GLU A 151 10.29 -9.25 1.30
CA GLU A 151 11.13 -8.34 0.52
C GLU A 151 12.02 -9.19 -0.40
N SER A 152 12.02 -8.88 -1.70
CA SER A 152 12.76 -9.65 -2.70
C SER A 152 13.19 -8.73 -3.84
N PRO A 153 14.50 -8.42 -3.97
CA PRO A 153 15.58 -8.82 -3.07
C PRO A 153 15.42 -8.23 -1.66
N GLY A 154 15.87 -8.95 -0.64
CA GLY A 154 15.79 -8.50 0.76
C GLY A 154 16.68 -7.29 1.06
N SER A 155 16.25 -6.41 1.98
CA SER A 155 16.92 -5.13 2.26
C SER A 155 18.37 -5.24 2.75
N LEU A 156 18.72 -6.32 3.45
CA LEU A 156 20.03 -6.43 4.11
C LEU A 156 21.09 -7.17 3.28
N ASN A 157 20.69 -8.23 2.59
CA ASN A 157 21.62 -9.17 1.95
C ASN A 157 21.21 -9.55 0.51
N PHE A 158 20.18 -8.90 -0.05
CA PHE A 158 19.70 -9.09 -1.41
C PHE A 158 19.23 -10.51 -1.79
N GLU A 159 18.96 -11.37 -0.81
CA GLU A 159 18.41 -12.70 -1.11
C GLU A 159 17.06 -12.59 -1.81
N VAL A 160 16.87 -13.42 -2.84
CA VAL A 160 15.67 -13.44 -3.69
C VAL A 160 14.82 -14.64 -3.28
N GLN A 161 13.54 -14.39 -3.03
CA GLN A 161 12.58 -15.42 -2.59
C GLN A 161 11.74 -15.92 -3.76
N ASP A 162 11.28 -17.16 -3.71
CA ASP A 162 10.31 -17.69 -4.68
C ASP A 162 8.91 -17.12 -4.41
N LEU A 163 8.58 -16.02 -5.10
CA LEU A 163 7.29 -15.37 -4.95
C LEU A 163 6.11 -16.25 -5.39
N ASN A 164 6.31 -17.15 -6.36
CA ASN A 164 5.23 -18.01 -6.86
C ASN A 164 4.85 -19.05 -5.81
N GLU A 165 5.84 -19.66 -5.17
CA GLU A 165 5.63 -20.60 -4.07
C GLU A 165 4.94 -19.92 -2.89
N ILE A 166 5.45 -18.76 -2.44
CA ILE A 166 4.88 -18.02 -1.31
C ILE A 166 3.42 -17.64 -1.59
N VAL A 167 3.12 -17.12 -2.78
CA VAL A 167 1.74 -16.76 -3.18
C VAL A 167 0.85 -18.00 -3.24
N SER A 168 1.34 -19.14 -3.74
CA SER A 168 0.60 -20.41 -3.78
C SER A 168 0.24 -20.90 -2.38
N ILE A 169 1.17 -20.79 -1.42
CA ILE A 169 0.92 -21.13 0.00
C ILE A 169 -0.11 -20.18 0.61
N ALA A 170 0.07 -18.86 0.44
CA ALA A 170 -0.81 -17.84 0.99
C ALA A 170 -2.27 -18.02 0.51
N LYS A 171 -2.47 -18.23 -0.79
CA LYS A 171 -3.79 -18.45 -1.40
C LYS A 171 -4.55 -19.68 -0.90
N LYS A 172 -3.85 -20.66 -0.31
CA LYS A 172 -4.47 -21.89 0.22
C LYS A 172 -4.80 -21.83 1.71
N LYS A 173 -4.25 -20.85 2.43
CA LYS A 173 -4.20 -20.85 3.90
C LYS A 173 -4.65 -19.55 4.55
N ILE A 174 -4.54 -18.42 3.86
CA ILE A 174 -4.88 -17.09 4.37
C ILE A 174 -6.14 -16.55 3.70
N LEU A 175 -6.22 -16.72 2.37
CA LEU A 175 -7.39 -16.44 1.53
C LEU A 175 -8.27 -17.70 1.43
#